data_AF-B4JRK9-F1
#
_entry.id   AF-B4JRK9-F1
#
_cell.length_a   1.000
_cell.length_b   1.000
_cell.length_c   1.000
_cell.angle_alpha   90.00
_cell.angle_beta   90.00
_cell.angle_gamma   90.00
#
_symmetry.space_group_name_H-M   'P 1'
#
loop_
_entity.id
_entity.type
_entity.pdbx_description
1 polymer ?
#
loop_
_entity_poly.entity_id
_entity_poly.type
_entity_poly.pdbx_seq_one_letter_code
_entity_poly.pdbx_strand_id
1 'polypeptide(L)'
;MVMKRLKCDLSPELTTCLRLADSVRPDCCTIRERIPYDAECFVRDICKELKNLYQRHEKSFTKRMRILELAVPRRPLCRFIPKCACPFTKTIEIIPAQMPMHTRTEQLALPTVRRLLCRLKEAIRIGDKIGESILNRWLRSSYLSLYSRLANLQPLQKPVEKKKLTDKQLKKHNKYIKKLAKPKVPIKPPKPERKAGEIDQRRLKKLSSPKTYLEDIKPEWEITPGMRKYKATDRVKILAKPVERPNVHTNVNPEKISPTALKYKPSARIKEMSQPLAKHEANLGPGDLKDDPFAISPNALKYKTSARMKELAEPKEFENTHIRENPFAISPAALKAKASPRLIELAKPKGST
;
A
#
# COMPACT_ATOMS: atom_id res chain seq x y z
N MET A 1 -34.72 9.51 -29.98
CA MET A 1 -34.85 8.05 -29.75
C MET A 1 -34.08 7.68 -28.50
N VAL A 2 -34.80 7.19 -27.49
CA VAL A 2 -34.25 6.84 -26.17
C VAL A 2 -33.46 5.53 -26.28
N MET A 3 -32.16 5.55 -25.98
CA MET A 3 -31.37 4.33 -25.85
C MET A 3 -31.81 3.57 -24.59
N LYS A 4 -32.64 2.54 -24.79
CA LYS A 4 -32.95 1.56 -23.75
C LYS A 4 -31.66 0.84 -23.37
N ARG A 5 -31.21 1.02 -22.12
CA ARG A 5 -30.16 0.17 -21.53
C ARG A 5 -30.73 -1.24 -21.41
N LEU A 6 -30.17 -2.19 -22.16
CA LEU A 6 -30.44 -3.60 -21.99
C LEU A 6 -29.99 -3.99 -20.57
N LYS A 7 -30.96 -4.37 -19.72
CA LYS A 7 -30.70 -5.06 -18.47
C LYS A 7 -30.27 -6.47 -18.82
N CYS A 8 -29.11 -6.90 -18.34
CA CYS A 8 -28.77 -8.32 -18.35
C CYS A 8 -29.59 -8.98 -17.25
N ASP A 9 -30.68 -9.64 -17.64
CA ASP A 9 -31.47 -10.48 -16.76
C ASP A 9 -30.70 -11.78 -16.50
N LEU A 10 -30.24 -11.97 -15.26
CA LEU A 10 -29.62 -13.21 -14.80
C LEU A 10 -30.69 -14.25 -14.46
N SER A 11 -31.35 -14.80 -15.49
CA SER A 11 -32.12 -16.04 -15.34
C SER A 11 -31.18 -17.26 -15.53
N PRO A 12 -31.35 -18.34 -14.74
CA PRO A 12 -30.42 -19.47 -14.74
C PRO A 12 -30.59 -20.46 -15.91
N GLU A 13 -31.50 -20.22 -16.86
CA GLU A 13 -31.87 -21.23 -17.87
C GLU A 13 -31.35 -20.97 -19.30
N LEU A 14 -30.57 -19.90 -19.53
CA LEU A 14 -30.01 -19.60 -20.86
C LEU A 14 -28.50 -19.40 -20.82
N THR A 15 -27.76 -20.49 -20.57
CA THR A 15 -26.40 -20.62 -21.10
C THR A 15 -26.27 -21.95 -21.82
N THR A 16 -26.76 -21.98 -23.07
CA THR A 16 -26.59 -23.06 -24.05
C THR A 16 -25.11 -23.31 -24.40
N CYS A 17 -24.19 -22.45 -23.99
CA CYS A 17 -22.77 -22.49 -24.32
C CYS A 17 -21.97 -23.61 -23.62
N LEU A 18 -22.54 -24.29 -22.62
CA LEU A 18 -21.84 -25.30 -21.81
C LEU A 18 -22.07 -26.75 -22.23
N ARG A 19 -22.89 -27.02 -23.26
CA ARG A 19 -23.19 -28.38 -23.72
C ARG A 19 -22.66 -28.73 -25.11
N LEU A 20 -21.98 -27.82 -25.80
CA LEU A 20 -21.43 -28.08 -27.14
C LEU A 20 -19.96 -28.47 -27.05
N ALA A 21 -19.57 -29.49 -27.81
CA ALA A 21 -18.16 -29.86 -27.99
C ALA A 21 -17.37 -28.68 -28.57
N ASP A 22 -16.11 -28.51 -28.16
CA ASP A 22 -15.28 -27.33 -28.48
C ASP A 22 -15.12 -27.06 -30.00
N SER A 23 -15.36 -28.07 -30.84
CA SER A 23 -15.29 -27.96 -32.31
C SER A 23 -16.52 -27.34 -32.98
N VAL A 24 -17.65 -27.20 -32.27
CA VAL A 24 -18.95 -26.78 -32.85
C VAL A 24 -19.46 -25.49 -32.18
N ARG A 25 -18.56 -24.57 -31.84
CA ARG A 25 -18.96 -23.21 -31.42
C ARG A 25 -19.14 -22.35 -32.67
N PRO A 26 -20.39 -21.96 -33.03
CA PRO A 26 -20.66 -21.23 -34.26
C PRO A 26 -20.13 -19.78 -34.25
N ASP A 27 -19.67 -19.28 -33.10
CA ASP A 27 -19.29 -17.87 -32.90
C ASP A 27 -17.78 -17.60 -32.94
N CYS A 28 -16.94 -18.57 -33.32
CA CYS A 28 -15.48 -18.36 -33.42
C CYS A 28 -14.89 -18.84 -34.76
N CYS A 29 -14.13 -17.96 -35.42
CA CYS A 29 -13.48 -18.23 -36.70
C CYS A 29 -12.41 -19.33 -36.59
N THR A 30 -12.36 -20.21 -37.59
CA THR A 30 -11.32 -21.22 -37.79
C THR A 30 -10.01 -20.57 -38.23
N ILE A 31 -9.14 -20.19 -37.30
CA ILE A 31 -7.79 -19.71 -37.65
C ILE A 31 -6.76 -20.73 -37.17
N ARG A 32 -6.25 -21.51 -38.13
CA ARG A 32 -5.06 -22.36 -37.99
C ARG A 32 -3.92 -21.67 -38.75
N GLU A 33 -3.19 -20.77 -38.11
CA GLU A 33 -1.87 -20.42 -38.63
C GLU A 33 -0.92 -21.55 -38.25
N ARG A 34 -0.26 -22.15 -39.25
CA ARG A 34 0.74 -23.19 -39.02
C ARG A 34 1.99 -22.57 -38.40
N ILE A 35 2.61 -23.32 -37.50
CA ILE A 35 3.90 -22.96 -36.88
C ILE A 35 4.92 -22.77 -38.03
N PRO A 36 5.79 -21.75 -37.98
CA PRO A 36 6.83 -21.55 -38.99
C PRO A 36 7.70 -22.81 -39.13
N TYR A 37 8.08 -23.16 -40.36
CA TYR A 37 8.78 -24.42 -40.68
C TYR A 37 10.07 -24.62 -39.85
N ASP A 38 10.78 -23.53 -39.57
CA ASP A 38 12.02 -23.53 -38.76
C ASP A 38 11.79 -23.83 -37.27
N ALA A 39 10.54 -23.77 -36.80
CA ALA A 39 10.17 -24.03 -35.42
C ALA A 39 9.55 -25.42 -35.21
N GLU A 40 9.29 -26.19 -36.28
CA GLU A 40 8.73 -27.54 -36.20
C GLU A 40 9.66 -28.53 -35.48
N CYS A 41 10.98 -28.32 -35.58
CA CYS A 41 11.99 -29.11 -34.89
C CYS A 41 11.88 -29.02 -33.36
N PHE A 42 11.41 -27.90 -32.83
CA PHE A 42 11.22 -27.70 -31.38
C PHE A 42 9.87 -28.20 -30.87
N VAL A 43 8.92 -28.57 -31.75
CA VAL A 43 7.56 -28.95 -31.33
C VAL A 43 7.57 -30.18 -30.42
N ARG A 44 8.48 -31.14 -30.66
CA ARG A 44 8.61 -32.32 -29.81
C ARG A 44 9.08 -31.95 -28.39
N ASP A 45 10.05 -31.06 -28.28
CA ASP A 45 10.59 -30.61 -27.00
C ASP A 45 9.59 -29.74 -26.25
N ILE A 46 8.91 -28.83 -26.98
CA ILE A 46 7.83 -28.01 -26.43
C ILE A 46 6.70 -28.90 -25.89
N CYS A 47 6.25 -29.90 -26.66
CA CYS A 47 5.22 -30.84 -26.21
C CYS A 47 5.64 -31.62 -24.97
N LYS A 48 6.92 -32.03 -24.88
CA LYS A 48 7.46 -32.75 -23.73
C LYS A 48 7.52 -31.87 -22.48
N GLU A 49 8.00 -30.65 -22.60
CA GLU A 49 8.04 -29.67 -21.50
C GLU A 49 6.64 -29.28 -21.04
N LEU A 50 5.70 -29.10 -21.96
CA LEU A 50 4.31 -28.79 -21.67
C LEU A 50 3.64 -29.95 -20.91
N LYS A 51 3.91 -31.19 -21.31
CA LYS A 51 3.43 -32.39 -20.60
C LYS A 51 4.04 -32.52 -19.20
N ASN A 52 5.33 -32.21 -19.04
CA ASN A 52 6.00 -32.17 -17.73
C ASN A 52 5.42 -31.09 -16.81
N LEU A 53 5.10 -29.91 -17.36
CA LEU A 53 4.44 -28.82 -16.65
C LEU A 53 3.05 -29.24 -16.15
N TYR A 54 2.24 -29.88 -16.99
CA TYR A 54 0.94 -30.40 -16.57
C TYR A 54 1.06 -31.44 -15.46
N GLN A 55 2.00 -32.39 -15.58
CA GLN A 55 2.23 -33.38 -14.53
C GLN A 55 2.71 -32.75 -13.21
N ARG A 56 3.56 -31.72 -13.26
CA ARG A 56 3.99 -30.97 -12.06
C ARG A 56 2.84 -30.19 -11.46
N HIS A 57 1.99 -29.58 -12.28
CA HIS A 57 0.79 -28.87 -11.87
C HIS A 57 -0.19 -29.81 -11.17
N GLU A 58 -0.48 -30.98 -11.76
CA GLU A 58 -1.34 -32.00 -11.14
C GLU A 58 -0.79 -32.52 -9.80
N LYS A 59 0.54 -32.63 -9.67
CA LYS A 59 1.22 -33.06 -8.44
C LYS A 59 1.34 -31.95 -7.39
N SER A 60 1.27 -30.67 -7.78
CA SER A 60 1.47 -29.53 -6.87
C SER A 60 0.20 -29.10 -6.13
N PHE A 61 -1.00 -29.45 -6.63
CA PHE A 61 -2.22 -29.23 -5.86
C PHE A 61 -2.31 -30.23 -4.71
N THR A 62 -2.41 -29.70 -3.49
CA THR A 62 -2.90 -30.48 -2.36
C THR A 62 -4.29 -31.03 -2.70
N LYS A 63 -4.48 -32.36 -2.70
CA LYS A 63 -5.78 -33.04 -2.97
C LYS A 63 -6.87 -32.74 -1.92
N ARG A 64 -6.68 -31.75 -1.06
CA ARG A 64 -7.61 -31.35 -0.01
C ARG A 64 -8.63 -30.37 -0.61
N MET A 65 -9.83 -30.89 -0.89
CA MET A 65 -10.96 -30.15 -1.47
C MET A 65 -11.23 -28.80 -0.80
N ARG A 66 -11.09 -28.73 0.53
CA ARG A 66 -11.28 -27.50 1.31
C ARG A 66 -10.29 -26.36 0.95
N ILE A 67 -9.05 -26.69 0.63
CA ILE A 67 -8.03 -25.68 0.27
C ILE A 67 -8.30 -25.18 -1.16
N LEU A 68 -8.74 -26.07 -2.06
CA LEU A 68 -9.18 -25.72 -3.40
C LEU A 68 -10.41 -24.79 -3.37
N GLU A 69 -11.39 -25.08 -2.52
CA GLU A 69 -12.58 -24.23 -2.33
C GLU A 69 -12.23 -22.82 -1.81
N LEU A 70 -11.23 -22.72 -0.92
CA LEU A 70 -10.73 -21.42 -0.43
C LEU A 70 -9.96 -20.64 -1.49
N ALA A 71 -9.36 -21.33 -2.47
CA ALA A 71 -8.64 -20.72 -3.58
C ALA A 71 -9.58 -20.25 -4.71
N VAL A 72 -10.84 -20.70 -4.75
CA VAL A 72 -11.83 -20.20 -5.72
C VAL A 72 -12.26 -18.78 -5.31
N PRO A 73 -12.03 -17.76 -6.15
CA PRO A 73 -12.39 -16.40 -5.81
C PRO A 73 -13.91 -16.24 -5.74
N ARG A 74 -14.40 -15.66 -4.63
CA ARG A 74 -15.85 -15.42 -4.38
C ARG A 74 -16.54 -14.53 -5.42
N ARG A 75 -15.76 -13.80 -6.22
CA ARG A 75 -16.23 -13.10 -7.41
C ARG A 75 -15.41 -13.63 -8.59
N PRO A 76 -16.01 -14.39 -9.52
CA PRO A 76 -15.32 -14.78 -10.74
C PRO A 76 -15.12 -13.50 -11.57
N LEU A 77 -14.01 -12.82 -11.35
CA LEU A 77 -13.55 -11.79 -12.25
C LEU A 77 -12.84 -12.54 -13.38
N CYS A 78 -13.40 -12.48 -14.58
CA CYS A 78 -12.75 -12.98 -15.78
C CYS A 78 -11.47 -12.17 -16.01
N ARG A 79 -10.35 -12.54 -15.35
CA ARG A 79 -9.03 -11.92 -15.59
C ARG A 79 -8.61 -12.10 -17.05
N PHE A 80 -9.08 -13.19 -17.66
CA PHE A 80 -8.80 -13.53 -19.04
C PHE A 80 -10.11 -13.96 -19.72
N ILE A 81 -10.80 -12.99 -20.33
CA ILE A 81 -11.65 -13.29 -21.48
C ILE A 81 -10.64 -13.62 -22.59
N PRO A 82 -10.61 -14.83 -23.18
CA PRO A 82 -9.81 -15.05 -24.37
C PRO A 82 -10.36 -14.10 -25.43
N LYS A 83 -9.64 -13.01 -25.68
CA LYS A 83 -10.02 -12.05 -26.71
C LYS A 83 -9.81 -12.76 -28.04
N CYS A 84 -10.85 -12.84 -28.87
CA CYS A 84 -10.65 -13.14 -30.28
C CYS A 84 -9.57 -12.19 -30.82
N ALA A 85 -8.69 -12.69 -31.68
CA ALA A 85 -7.70 -11.88 -32.39
C ALA A 85 -8.36 -11.01 -33.49
N CYS A 86 -9.55 -10.48 -33.22
CA CYS A 86 -10.19 -9.48 -34.05
C CYS A 86 -9.38 -8.16 -33.90
N PRO A 87 -8.94 -7.52 -35.00
CA PRO A 87 -8.21 -6.27 -34.92
C PRO A 87 -9.15 -5.16 -34.42
N PHE A 88 -9.06 -4.81 -33.14
CA PHE A 88 -9.69 -3.59 -32.63
C PHE A 88 -9.08 -2.39 -33.37
N THR A 89 -9.93 -1.51 -33.87
CA THR A 89 -9.54 -0.32 -34.65
C THR A 89 -8.63 0.64 -33.89
N LYS A 90 -8.55 0.53 -32.56
CA LYS A 90 -7.57 1.22 -31.71
C LYS A 90 -7.07 0.29 -30.61
N THR A 91 -5.75 0.24 -30.45
CA THR A 91 -5.07 -0.45 -29.34
C THR A 91 -5.31 0.32 -28.04
N ILE A 92 -6.24 -0.17 -27.21
CA ILE A 92 -6.40 0.36 -25.85
C ILE A 92 -5.27 -0.23 -24.99
N GLU A 93 -4.24 0.58 -24.71
CA GLU A 93 -3.18 0.23 -23.77
C GLU A 93 -3.74 0.22 -22.35
N ILE A 94 -3.96 -0.98 -21.79
CA ILE A 94 -4.23 -1.13 -20.35
C ILE A 94 -2.87 -1.05 -19.65
N ILE A 95 -2.60 0.08 -19.01
CA ILE A 95 -1.40 0.29 -18.19
C ILE A 95 -1.75 -0.14 -16.75
N PRO A 96 -1.30 -1.31 -16.26
CA PRO A 96 -1.37 -1.58 -14.83
C PRO A 96 -0.49 -0.57 -14.10
N ALA A 97 -1.02 0.05 -13.05
CA ALA A 97 -0.26 0.91 -12.16
C ALA A 97 0.88 0.08 -11.53
N GLN A 98 2.08 0.23 -12.10
CA GLN A 98 3.42 -0.01 -11.55
C GLN A 98 3.57 -1.15 -10.54
N MET A 99 4.11 -2.29 -10.97
CA MET A 99 4.98 -3.08 -10.09
C MET A 99 6.36 -2.39 -10.10
N PRO A 100 6.86 -1.86 -8.97
CA PRO A 100 8.22 -1.33 -8.93
C PRO A 100 9.23 -2.45 -9.21
N MET A 101 10.06 -2.28 -10.24
CA MET A 101 11.23 -3.12 -10.48
C MET A 101 12.30 -2.75 -9.44
N HIS A 102 12.41 -3.57 -8.39
CA HIS A 102 13.15 -3.18 -7.18
C HIS A 102 14.67 -3.38 -7.28
N THR A 103 15.20 -4.06 -8.30
CA THR A 103 16.62 -4.45 -8.32
C THR A 103 17.39 -3.94 -9.55
N ARG A 104 18.66 -3.56 -9.33
CA ARG A 104 19.63 -3.18 -10.38
C ARG A 104 19.86 -4.31 -11.39
N THR A 105 19.71 -5.57 -10.97
CA THR A 105 19.84 -6.77 -11.81
C THR A 105 18.72 -6.87 -12.85
N GLU A 106 17.47 -6.60 -12.46
CA GLU A 106 16.33 -6.54 -13.40
C GLU A 106 16.49 -5.42 -14.45
N GLN A 107 17.21 -4.34 -14.10
CA GLN A 107 17.47 -3.21 -14.99
C GLN A 107 18.64 -3.48 -15.96
N LEU A 108 19.67 -4.20 -15.51
CA LEU A 108 20.77 -4.67 -16.35
C LEU A 108 20.32 -5.74 -17.36
N ALA A 109 19.19 -6.41 -17.10
CA ALA A 109 18.58 -7.36 -18.03
C ALA A 109 17.91 -6.69 -19.25
N LEU A 110 17.67 -5.36 -19.21
CA LEU A 110 17.15 -4.63 -20.38
C LEU A 110 18.26 -4.37 -21.41
N PRO A 111 17.99 -4.50 -22.72
CA PRO A 111 18.93 -4.08 -23.76
C PRO A 111 19.27 -2.60 -23.63
N THR A 112 20.46 -2.20 -24.10
CA THR A 112 20.88 -0.79 -24.06
C THR A 112 19.90 0.12 -24.81
N VAL A 113 19.67 1.33 -24.30
CA VAL A 113 18.72 2.30 -24.88
C VAL A 113 18.99 2.57 -26.35
N ARG A 114 20.27 2.61 -26.75
CA ARG A 114 20.67 2.77 -28.16
C ARG A 114 20.14 1.63 -29.03
N ARG A 115 20.24 0.37 -28.58
CA ARG A 115 19.71 -0.79 -29.30
C ARG A 115 18.18 -0.74 -29.39
N LEU A 116 17.50 -0.36 -28.31
CA LEU A 116 16.04 -0.19 -28.29
C LEU A 116 15.58 0.90 -29.26
N LEU A 117 16.28 2.04 -29.33
CA LEU A 117 15.97 3.12 -30.26
C LEU A 117 16.22 2.75 -31.73
N CYS A 118 17.31 2.02 -32.02
CA CYS A 118 17.56 1.51 -33.37
C CYS A 118 16.46 0.54 -33.82
N ARG A 119 16.09 -0.41 -32.95
CA ARG A 119 14.99 -1.34 -33.23
C ARG A 119 13.62 -0.66 -33.33
N LEU A 120 13.39 0.40 -32.56
CA LEU A 120 12.16 1.19 -32.67
C LEU A 120 12.05 1.86 -34.04
N LYS A 121 13.13 2.46 -34.54
CA LYS A 121 13.16 3.08 -35.88
C LYS A 121 12.91 2.05 -36.98
N GLU A 122 13.48 0.85 -36.84
CA GLU A 122 13.24 -0.26 -37.76
C GLU A 122 11.77 -0.72 -37.72
N ALA A 123 11.19 -0.90 -36.52
CA ALA A 123 9.79 -1.27 -36.35
C ALA A 123 8.82 -0.24 -36.95
N ILE A 124 9.11 1.06 -36.78
CA ILE A 124 8.34 2.15 -37.40
C ILE A 124 8.44 2.09 -38.93
N ARG A 125 9.63 1.85 -39.46
CA ARG A 125 9.88 1.73 -40.90
C ARG A 125 9.16 0.52 -41.51
N ILE A 126 9.07 -0.59 -40.76
CA ILE A 126 8.39 -1.83 -41.18
C ILE A 126 6.87 -1.73 -40.98
N GLY A 127 6.39 -0.84 -40.10
CA GLY A 127 4.97 -0.67 -39.78
C GLY A 127 4.49 -1.57 -38.63
N ASP A 128 5.40 -2.14 -37.85
CA ASP A 128 5.11 -3.08 -36.76
C ASP A 128 4.58 -2.37 -35.51
N LYS A 129 3.29 -2.04 -35.50
CA LYS A 129 2.64 -1.33 -34.37
C LYS A 129 2.75 -2.07 -33.03
N ILE A 130 2.74 -3.40 -33.06
CA ILE A 130 2.90 -4.24 -31.85
C ILE A 130 4.33 -4.13 -31.33
N GLY A 131 5.33 -4.29 -32.20
CA GLY A 131 6.74 -4.16 -31.86
C GLY A 131 7.08 -2.77 -31.33
N GLU A 132 6.53 -1.73 -31.98
CA GLU A 132 6.64 -0.34 -31.52
C GLU A 132 6.12 -0.16 -30.09
N SER A 133 4.94 -0.70 -29.77
CA SER A 133 4.35 -0.60 -28.43
C SER A 133 5.20 -1.29 -27.34
N ILE A 134 5.80 -2.45 -27.66
CA ILE A 134 6.66 -3.21 -26.75
C ILE A 134 7.99 -2.47 -26.54
N LEU A 135 8.60 -1.99 -27.62
CA LEU A 135 9.85 -1.23 -27.56
C LEU A 135 9.66 0.09 -26.80
N ASN A 136 8.54 0.78 -27.00
CA ASN A 136 8.17 1.96 -26.22
C ASN A 136 7.98 1.64 -24.73
N ARG A 137 7.41 0.48 -24.39
CA ARG A 137 7.29 0.01 -23.00
C ARG A 137 8.66 -0.22 -22.36
N TRP A 138 9.57 -0.88 -23.07
CA TRP A 138 10.94 -1.14 -22.58
C TRP A 138 11.79 0.14 -22.48
N LEU A 139 11.63 1.05 -23.43
CA LEU A 139 12.23 2.39 -23.34
C LEU A 139 11.71 3.12 -22.09
N ARG A 140 10.42 3.02 -21.76
CA ARG A 140 9.81 3.59 -20.55
C ARG A 140 10.21 2.88 -19.25
N SER A 141 10.69 1.64 -19.27
CA SER A 141 11.21 0.95 -18.08
C SER A 141 12.72 1.11 -17.90
N SER A 142 13.47 1.44 -18.96
CA SER A 142 14.92 1.69 -18.87
C SER A 142 15.26 2.94 -18.03
N TYR A 143 16.20 2.80 -17.10
CA TYR A 143 16.56 3.85 -16.13
C TYR A 143 17.23 5.07 -16.77
N LEU A 144 17.94 4.90 -17.89
CA LEU A 144 18.55 6.02 -18.64
C LEU A 144 17.51 6.95 -19.27
N SER A 145 16.30 6.45 -19.60
CA SER A 145 15.19 7.32 -20.02
C SER A 145 14.42 7.91 -18.85
N LEU A 146 14.59 7.38 -17.63
CA LEU A 146 13.99 7.93 -16.43
C LEU A 146 14.71 9.22 -16.02
N TYR A 147 16.05 9.25 -16.10
CA TYR A 147 16.82 10.49 -15.96
C TYR A 147 16.58 11.47 -17.13
N SER A 148 16.35 11.00 -18.37
CA SER A 148 15.94 11.90 -19.46
C SER A 148 14.50 12.40 -19.29
N ARG A 149 13.59 11.63 -18.67
CA ARG A 149 12.22 12.06 -18.33
C ARG A 149 12.16 13.01 -17.14
N LEU A 150 13.04 12.82 -16.15
CA LEU A 150 13.25 13.80 -15.07
C LEU A 150 13.92 15.08 -15.60
N ALA A 151 14.75 14.98 -16.64
CA ALA A 151 15.29 16.13 -17.37
C ALA A 151 14.24 16.79 -18.30
N ASN A 152 13.29 16.00 -18.83
CA ASN A 152 12.09 16.48 -19.50
C ASN A 152 11.03 16.91 -18.47
N LEU A 153 11.41 17.90 -17.64
CA LEU A 153 10.48 18.94 -17.25
C LEU A 153 9.75 19.37 -18.53
N GLN A 154 8.42 19.51 -18.47
CA GLN A 154 7.58 19.96 -19.57
C GLN A 154 8.32 21.03 -20.39
N PRO A 155 8.26 21.03 -21.74
CA PRO A 155 8.86 22.13 -22.50
C PRO A 155 8.41 23.41 -21.83
N LEU A 156 9.36 24.23 -21.40
CA LEU A 156 9.06 25.46 -20.65
C LEU A 156 7.92 26.13 -21.40
N GLN A 157 6.73 26.16 -20.79
CA GLN A 157 5.64 26.92 -21.37
C GLN A 157 6.23 28.29 -21.63
N LYS A 158 6.14 28.79 -22.88
CA LYS A 158 6.66 30.12 -23.21
C LYS A 158 6.18 31.02 -22.07
N PRO A 159 7.09 31.64 -21.30
CA PRO A 159 6.69 32.39 -20.13
C PRO A 159 5.64 33.38 -20.61
N VAL A 160 4.44 33.32 -20.01
CA VAL A 160 3.34 34.20 -20.40
C VAL A 160 3.91 35.60 -20.45
N GLU A 161 3.83 36.24 -21.62
CA GLU A 161 4.38 37.57 -21.81
C GLU A 161 3.77 38.48 -20.73
N LYS A 162 4.60 38.90 -19.78
CA LYS A 162 4.15 39.73 -18.68
C LYS A 162 3.68 41.03 -19.30
N LYS A 163 2.37 41.29 -19.24
CA LYS A 163 1.80 42.57 -19.67
C LYS A 163 2.55 43.69 -18.96
N LYS A 164 3.02 44.69 -19.72
CA LYS A 164 3.66 45.87 -19.15
C LYS A 164 2.70 46.49 -18.13
N LEU A 165 3.19 46.73 -16.92
CA LEU A 165 2.42 47.40 -15.88
C LEU A 165 2.01 48.78 -16.41
N THR A 166 0.74 49.13 -16.20
CA THR A 166 0.25 50.48 -16.50
C THR A 166 0.93 51.51 -15.58
N ASP A 167 1.03 52.77 -16.00
CA ASP A 167 1.68 53.83 -15.22
C ASP A 167 1.11 53.98 -13.79
N LYS A 168 -0.20 53.75 -13.63
CA LYS A 168 -0.86 53.73 -12.32
C LYS A 168 -0.37 52.57 -11.44
N GLN A 169 -0.18 51.39 -12.03
CA GLN A 169 0.36 50.23 -11.33
C GLN A 169 1.85 50.41 -11.00
N LEU A 170 2.62 51.03 -11.91
CA LEU A 170 4.04 51.34 -11.67
C LEU A 170 4.19 52.33 -10.50
N LYS A 171 3.37 53.37 -10.45
CA LYS A 171 3.35 54.33 -9.32
C LYS A 171 2.98 53.66 -7.99
N LYS A 172 2.03 52.72 -7.98
CA LYS A 172 1.69 51.93 -6.78
C LYS A 172 2.83 51.01 -6.35
N HIS A 173 3.45 50.32 -7.30
CA HIS A 173 4.58 49.45 -7.07
C HIS A 173 5.79 50.21 -6.49
N ASN A 174 6.10 51.39 -7.05
CA ASN A 174 7.17 52.25 -6.54
C ASN A 174 6.89 52.77 -5.12
N LYS A 175 5.63 53.10 -4.78
CA LYS A 175 5.25 53.44 -3.40
C LYS A 175 5.44 52.25 -2.44
N TYR A 176 5.09 51.05 -2.89
CA TYR A 176 5.27 49.82 -2.10
C TYR A 176 6.76 49.51 -1.86
N ILE A 177 7.59 49.58 -2.90
CA ILE A 177 9.05 49.42 -2.77
C ILE A 177 9.63 50.46 -1.81
N LYS A 178 9.24 51.74 -1.94
CA LYS A 178 9.67 52.80 -1.00
C LYS A 178 9.28 52.52 0.46
N LYS A 179 8.17 51.81 0.70
CA LYS A 179 7.76 51.39 2.05
C LYS A 179 8.62 50.25 2.57
N LEU A 180 8.92 49.25 1.74
CA LEU A 180 9.77 48.11 2.10
C LEU A 180 11.25 48.47 2.25
N ALA A 181 11.73 49.45 1.47
CA ALA A 181 13.11 49.92 1.51
C ALA A 181 13.45 50.67 2.81
N LYS A 182 12.44 51.05 3.60
CA LYS A 182 12.69 51.57 4.94
C LYS A 182 13.21 50.43 5.82
N PRO A 183 14.42 50.54 6.41
CA PRO A 183 14.93 49.50 7.30
C PRO A 183 13.95 49.31 8.45
N LYS A 184 13.63 48.04 8.77
CA LYS A 184 12.81 47.73 9.93
C LYS A 184 13.59 48.13 11.17
N VAL A 185 13.13 49.17 11.87
CA VAL A 185 13.70 49.52 13.17
C VAL A 185 13.41 48.36 14.12
N PRO A 186 14.43 47.69 14.68
CA PRO A 186 14.19 46.64 15.66
C PRO A 186 13.44 47.26 16.83
N ILE A 187 12.32 46.66 17.21
CA ILE A 187 11.57 47.07 18.40
C ILE A 187 12.52 46.84 19.57
N LYS A 188 13.00 47.93 20.17
CA LYS A 188 13.81 47.83 21.39
C LYS A 188 12.87 47.22 22.44
N PRO A 189 13.24 46.09 23.08
CA PRO A 189 12.44 45.55 24.16
C PRO A 189 12.22 46.66 25.20
N PRO A 190 11.01 46.76 25.78
CA PRO A 190 10.79 47.72 26.84
C PRO A 190 11.83 47.47 27.94
N LYS A 191 12.32 48.56 28.54
CA LYS A 191 13.25 48.43 29.67
C LYS A 191 12.55 47.56 30.73
N PRO A 192 13.24 46.55 31.30
CA PRO A 192 12.64 45.78 32.38
C PRO A 192 12.23 46.75 33.48
N GLU A 193 11.00 46.61 33.98
CA GLU A 193 10.44 47.49 35.01
C GLU A 193 11.21 47.42 36.34
N ARG A 194 12.10 46.43 36.50
CA ARG A 194 12.79 46.10 37.75
C ARG A 194 14.29 45.99 37.54
N LYS A 195 15.05 46.38 38.56
CA LYS A 195 16.51 46.22 38.57
C LYS A 195 16.89 44.77 38.83
N ALA A 196 18.06 44.35 38.36
CA ALA A 196 18.58 43.01 38.64
C ALA A 196 18.75 42.83 40.17
N GLY A 197 18.11 41.79 40.72
CA GLY A 197 18.10 41.51 42.16
C GLY A 197 16.90 42.05 42.94
N GLU A 198 16.04 42.86 42.32
CA GLU A 198 14.85 43.39 42.96
C GLU A 198 13.73 42.33 43.02
N ILE A 199 13.40 41.88 44.23
CA ILE A 199 12.35 40.88 44.47
C ILE A 199 10.99 41.57 44.47
N ASP A 200 10.08 41.05 43.67
CA ASP A 200 8.71 41.53 43.61
C ASP A 200 7.96 41.20 44.89
N GLN A 201 7.76 42.20 45.74
CA GLN A 201 7.06 42.04 47.01
C GLN A 201 5.63 41.51 46.82
N ARG A 202 4.96 41.82 45.71
CA ARG A 202 3.61 41.29 45.42
C ARG A 202 3.66 39.81 45.11
N ARG A 203 4.64 39.38 44.32
CA ARG A 203 4.87 37.97 44.01
C ARG A 203 5.30 37.21 45.26
N LEU A 204 6.17 37.78 46.08
CA LEU A 204 6.60 37.17 47.34
C LEU A 204 5.42 36.93 48.26
N LYS A 205 4.55 37.93 48.45
CA LYS A 205 3.30 37.81 49.23
C LYS A 205 2.35 36.73 48.67
N LYS A 206 2.25 36.61 47.35
CA LYS A 206 1.45 35.57 46.67
C LYS A 206 2.04 34.16 46.82
N LEU A 207 3.36 34.05 46.88
CA LEU A 207 4.05 32.77 47.10
C LEU A 207 4.03 32.37 48.58
N SER A 208 4.04 33.34 49.49
CA SER A 208 3.93 33.10 50.93
C SER A 208 2.51 32.78 51.40
N SER A 209 1.48 33.15 50.63
CA SER A 209 0.11 32.74 50.94
C SER A 209 -0.08 31.25 50.66
N PRO A 210 -0.73 30.50 51.57
CA PRO A 210 -1.04 29.09 51.35
C PRO A 210 -1.92 28.95 50.11
N LYS A 211 -1.61 27.95 49.29
CA LYS A 211 -2.35 27.70 48.05
C LYS A 211 -3.71 27.08 48.40
N THR A 212 -4.78 27.86 48.34
CA THR A 212 -6.15 27.38 48.52
C THR A 212 -6.53 26.53 47.30
N TYR A 213 -6.73 25.23 47.51
CA TYR A 213 -7.29 24.35 46.49
C TYR A 213 -8.80 24.50 46.59
N LEU A 214 -9.38 25.33 45.73
CA LEU A 214 -10.82 25.26 45.48
C LEU A 214 -11.04 23.97 44.69
N GLU A 215 -11.84 23.06 45.24
CA GLU A 215 -12.32 21.92 44.47
C GLU A 215 -13.09 22.49 43.29
N ASP A 216 -12.63 22.19 42.07
CA ASP A 216 -13.35 22.53 40.86
C ASP A 216 -14.66 21.73 40.88
N ILE A 217 -15.71 22.29 41.46
CA ILE A 217 -17.07 21.73 41.39
C ILE A 217 -17.40 21.71 39.90
N LYS A 218 -17.30 20.53 39.31
CA LYS A 218 -17.55 20.35 37.89
C LYS A 218 -19.00 20.77 37.64
N PRO A 219 -19.25 21.84 36.86
CA PRO A 219 -20.62 22.30 36.64
C PRO A 219 -21.44 21.16 36.03
N GLU A 220 -22.72 21.09 36.41
CA GLU A 220 -23.65 20.18 35.78
C GLU A 220 -23.64 20.39 34.26
N TRP A 221 -23.62 19.30 33.52
CA TRP A 221 -23.43 19.38 32.07
C TRP A 221 -24.71 19.89 31.40
N GLU A 222 -24.72 21.17 31.05
CA GLU A 222 -25.82 21.79 30.33
C GLU A 222 -25.56 21.84 28.81
N ILE A 223 -26.62 21.59 28.03
CA ILE A 223 -26.59 21.71 26.58
C ILE A 223 -26.49 23.20 26.21
N THR A 224 -25.34 23.59 25.64
CA THR A 224 -25.12 24.95 25.15
C THR A 224 -26.19 25.36 24.12
N PRO A 225 -26.56 26.64 24.04
CA PRO A 225 -27.58 27.12 23.10
C PRO A 225 -27.24 26.82 21.62
N GLY A 226 -25.95 26.70 21.29
CA GLY A 226 -25.49 26.28 19.96
C GLY A 226 -25.76 24.79 19.68
N MET A 227 -25.61 23.91 20.67
CA MET A 227 -25.95 22.49 20.53
C MET A 227 -27.46 22.28 20.37
N ARG A 228 -28.30 23.07 21.04
CA ARG A 228 -29.77 22.99 20.88
C ARG A 228 -30.24 23.28 19.45
N LYS A 229 -29.51 24.13 18.72
CA LYS A 229 -29.83 24.54 17.33
C LYS A 229 -28.99 23.81 16.28
N TYR A 230 -28.14 22.86 16.69
CA TYR A 230 -27.22 22.21 15.77
C TYR A 230 -27.96 21.28 14.80
N LYS A 231 -27.69 21.44 13.50
CA LYS A 231 -28.15 20.55 12.44
C LYS A 231 -26.98 19.71 11.96
N ALA A 232 -27.13 18.38 12.01
CA ALA A 232 -26.09 17.45 11.57
C ALA A 232 -25.74 17.67 10.10
N THR A 233 -24.44 17.71 9.80
CA THR A 233 -23.94 17.79 8.42
C THR A 233 -24.27 16.51 7.65
N ASP A 234 -24.33 16.60 6.33
CA ASP A 234 -24.68 15.44 5.50
C ASP A 234 -23.67 14.29 5.64
N ARG A 235 -22.40 14.61 5.92
CA ARG A 235 -21.38 13.60 6.27
C ARG A 235 -21.73 12.85 7.55
N VAL A 236 -22.16 13.54 8.60
CA VAL A 236 -22.57 12.90 9.87
C VAL A 236 -23.79 12.02 9.65
N LYS A 237 -24.75 12.47 8.83
CA LYS A 237 -25.91 11.64 8.44
C LYS A 237 -25.51 10.39 7.68
N ILE A 238 -24.52 10.48 6.78
CA ILE A 238 -23.99 9.32 6.04
C ILE A 238 -23.31 8.34 6.99
N LEU A 239 -22.49 8.83 7.92
CA LEU A 239 -21.79 7.99 8.90
C LEU A 239 -22.74 7.35 9.91
N ALA A 240 -23.86 8.00 10.21
CA ALA A 240 -24.90 7.45 11.10
C ALA A 240 -25.73 6.33 10.44
N LYS A 241 -25.65 6.13 9.12
CA LYS A 241 -26.34 5.01 8.48
C LYS A 241 -25.67 3.70 8.90
N PRO A 242 -26.46 2.67 9.28
CA PRO A 242 -25.91 1.37 9.62
C PRO A 242 -25.18 0.77 8.40
N VAL A 243 -24.01 0.20 8.64
CA VAL A 243 -23.27 -0.51 7.59
C VAL A 243 -23.96 -1.85 7.38
N GLU A 244 -24.73 -1.96 6.29
CA GLU A 244 -25.31 -3.23 5.85
C GLU A 244 -24.19 -4.20 5.46
N ARG A 245 -23.85 -5.10 6.37
CA ARG A 245 -22.96 -6.22 6.09
C ARG A 245 -23.83 -7.38 5.61
N PRO A 246 -23.62 -7.92 4.40
CA PRO A 246 -24.30 -9.14 4.02
C PRO A 246 -23.92 -10.23 5.02
N ASN A 247 -24.90 -10.75 5.75
CA ASN A 247 -24.70 -11.88 6.67
C ASN A 247 -24.34 -13.10 5.82
N VAL A 248 -23.04 -13.34 5.66
CA VAL A 248 -22.52 -14.46 4.86
C VAL A 248 -22.87 -15.82 5.50
N HIS A 249 -23.41 -15.82 6.73
CA HIS A 249 -23.64 -17.02 7.54
C HIS A 249 -25.14 -17.30 7.78
N THR A 250 -26.05 -16.49 7.25
CA THR A 250 -27.46 -16.89 7.18
C THR A 250 -27.58 -17.97 6.11
N ASN A 251 -27.72 -19.21 6.55
CA ASN A 251 -27.99 -20.36 5.70
C ASN A 251 -29.31 -20.07 4.97
N VAL A 252 -29.25 -19.90 3.64
CA VAL A 252 -30.38 -19.40 2.83
C VAL A 252 -31.63 -20.28 2.98
N ASN A 253 -31.43 -21.56 3.31
CA ASN A 253 -32.50 -22.51 3.64
C ASN A 253 -32.15 -23.24 4.95
N PRO A 254 -32.55 -22.72 6.13
CA PRO A 254 -32.25 -23.37 7.41
C PRO A 254 -32.89 -24.76 7.55
N GLU A 255 -33.90 -25.06 6.74
CA GLU A 255 -34.66 -26.31 6.75
C GLU A 255 -33.95 -27.47 6.04
N LYS A 256 -32.96 -27.19 5.19
CA LYS A 256 -32.31 -28.23 4.38
C LYS A 256 -31.19 -28.92 5.16
N ILE A 257 -31.58 -29.81 6.07
CA ILE A 257 -30.69 -30.68 6.83
C ILE A 257 -30.27 -31.86 5.93
N SER A 258 -29.00 -32.28 5.99
CA SER A 258 -28.57 -33.45 5.21
C SER A 258 -29.24 -34.74 5.73
N PRO A 259 -29.63 -35.67 4.86
CA PRO A 259 -30.29 -36.92 5.28
C PRO A 259 -29.38 -37.80 6.15
N THR A 260 -28.05 -37.63 6.03
CA THR A 260 -27.06 -38.28 6.89
C THR A 260 -27.06 -37.72 8.31
N ALA A 261 -27.25 -36.41 8.48
CA ALA A 261 -27.36 -35.81 9.80
C ALA A 261 -28.63 -36.29 10.54
N LEU A 262 -29.74 -36.47 9.83
CA LEU A 262 -30.99 -37.02 10.39
C LEU A 262 -30.85 -38.48 10.87
N LYS A 263 -30.00 -39.26 10.20
CA LYS A 263 -29.78 -40.69 10.51
C LYS A 263 -28.58 -40.94 11.43
N TYR A 264 -27.82 -39.91 11.78
CA TYR A 264 -26.57 -40.06 12.52
C TYR A 264 -26.84 -40.46 13.98
N LYS A 265 -26.24 -41.57 14.42
CA LYS A 265 -26.24 -41.98 15.82
C LYS A 265 -24.96 -41.44 16.50
N PRO A 266 -25.06 -40.54 17.49
CA PRO A 266 -23.89 -39.96 18.13
C PRO A 266 -23.12 -41.00 18.95
N SER A 267 -21.79 -40.91 18.91
CA SER A 267 -20.90 -41.77 19.70
C SER A 267 -21.06 -41.50 21.20
N ALA A 268 -20.66 -42.45 22.05
CA ALA A 268 -20.73 -42.31 23.50
C ALA A 268 -20.05 -41.03 24.01
N ARG A 269 -18.87 -40.70 23.48
CA ARG A 269 -18.14 -39.47 23.79
C ARG A 269 -18.89 -38.20 23.38
N ILE A 270 -19.57 -38.20 22.23
CA ILE A 270 -20.38 -37.06 21.79
C ILE A 270 -21.57 -36.87 22.73
N LYS A 271 -22.18 -37.97 23.18
CA LYS A 271 -23.27 -37.90 24.16
C LYS A 271 -22.79 -37.33 25.50
N GLU A 272 -21.65 -37.79 25.99
CA GLU A 272 -21.02 -37.27 27.22
C GLU A 272 -20.70 -35.77 27.12
N MET A 273 -20.05 -35.34 26.02
CA MET A 273 -19.75 -33.92 25.76
C MET A 273 -21.00 -33.06 25.57
N SER A 274 -22.12 -33.65 25.10
CA SER A 274 -23.37 -32.94 24.86
C SER A 274 -24.23 -32.80 26.12
N GLN A 275 -23.92 -33.54 27.19
CA GLN A 275 -24.60 -33.33 28.46
C GLN A 275 -24.24 -31.92 28.95
N PRO A 276 -25.22 -31.08 29.30
CA PRO A 276 -24.92 -29.80 29.90
C PRO A 276 -24.11 -30.06 31.16
N LEU A 277 -22.97 -29.38 31.30
CA LEU A 277 -22.24 -29.40 32.56
C LEU A 277 -23.23 -29.00 33.66
N ALA A 278 -23.45 -29.89 34.63
CA ALA A 278 -24.42 -29.70 35.71
C ALA A 278 -24.14 -28.45 36.57
N LYS A 279 -23.02 -27.76 36.33
CA LYS A 279 -22.66 -26.49 36.93
C LYS A 279 -22.31 -25.51 35.83
N HIS A 280 -22.99 -24.37 35.84
CA HIS A 280 -22.79 -23.23 34.95
C HIS A 280 -21.48 -22.50 35.29
N GLU A 281 -20.36 -23.23 35.34
CA GLU A 281 -19.02 -22.78 35.74
C GLU A 281 -18.02 -22.94 34.59
N ALA A 282 -18.46 -23.09 33.35
CA ALA A 282 -17.57 -23.27 32.20
C ALA A 282 -16.63 -22.07 31.94
N ASN A 283 -16.91 -20.90 32.55
CA ASN A 283 -16.03 -19.72 32.53
C ASN A 283 -15.44 -19.36 33.91
N LEU A 284 -15.73 -20.14 34.95
CA LEU A 284 -15.07 -20.03 36.24
C LEU A 284 -14.35 -21.35 36.45
N GLY A 285 -13.13 -21.44 35.94
CA GLY A 285 -12.27 -22.53 36.38
C GLY A 285 -12.19 -22.51 37.91
N PRO A 286 -12.03 -23.66 38.59
CA PRO A 286 -11.84 -23.73 40.05
C PRO A 286 -10.56 -23.02 40.55
N GLY A 287 -9.89 -22.23 39.70
CA GLY A 287 -8.75 -21.38 40.04
C GLY A 287 -8.99 -19.87 39.88
N ASP A 288 -10.16 -19.43 39.36
CA ASP A 288 -10.44 -18.00 39.15
C ASP A 288 -11.26 -17.37 40.28
N LEU A 289 -11.91 -18.18 41.13
CA LEU A 289 -12.25 -17.78 42.50
C LEU A 289 -11.10 -18.16 43.41
N LYS A 290 -9.97 -17.47 43.25
CA LYS A 290 -9.01 -17.43 44.35
C LYS A 290 -9.61 -16.54 45.42
N ASP A 291 -9.88 -17.12 46.59
CA ASP A 291 -10.27 -16.38 47.79
C ASP A 291 -9.29 -15.23 48.09
N ASP A 292 -8.03 -15.36 47.63
CA ASP A 292 -7.01 -14.32 47.67
C ASP A 292 -6.45 -13.99 46.27
N PRO A 293 -6.69 -12.77 45.71
CA PRO A 293 -6.18 -12.38 44.39
C PRO A 293 -4.65 -12.35 44.29
N PHE A 294 -3.94 -12.35 45.43
CA PHE A 294 -2.48 -12.37 45.51
C PHE A 294 -1.88 -13.77 45.75
N ALA A 295 -2.71 -14.81 45.95
CA ALA A 295 -2.18 -16.15 46.17
C ALA A 295 -1.52 -16.70 44.91
N ILE A 296 -0.25 -17.10 45.02
CA ILE A 296 0.50 -17.74 43.93
C ILE A 296 0.11 -19.21 43.88
N SER A 297 -0.09 -19.78 42.69
CA SER A 297 -0.47 -21.20 42.59
C SER A 297 0.68 -22.11 43.06
N PRO A 298 0.40 -23.25 43.70
CA PRO A 298 1.44 -24.16 44.17
C PRO A 298 2.31 -24.71 43.02
N ASN A 299 1.74 -24.79 41.81
CA ASN A 299 2.50 -25.19 40.61
C ASN A 299 3.46 -24.10 40.13
N ALA A 300 3.11 -22.82 40.29
CA ALA A 300 4.02 -21.73 39.97
C ALA A 300 5.23 -21.72 40.93
N LEU A 301 5.02 -22.01 42.21
CA LEU A 301 6.10 -22.14 43.20
C LEU A 301 7.04 -23.32 42.92
N LYS A 302 6.50 -24.42 42.37
CA LYS A 302 7.26 -25.63 42.04
C LYS A 302 7.89 -25.61 40.64
N TYR A 303 7.60 -24.58 39.84
CA TYR A 303 8.03 -24.53 38.45
C TYR A 303 9.55 -24.37 38.35
N LYS A 304 10.19 -25.25 37.56
CA LYS A 304 11.61 -25.15 37.22
C LYS A 304 11.74 -24.57 35.81
N THR A 305 12.57 -23.53 35.68
CA THR A 305 12.83 -22.85 34.42
C THR A 305 13.38 -23.81 33.37
N SER A 306 12.79 -23.79 32.17
CA SER A 306 13.26 -24.60 31.04
C SER A 306 14.68 -24.22 30.60
N ALA A 307 15.41 -25.16 30.01
CA ALA A 307 16.78 -24.92 29.53
C ALA A 307 16.86 -23.73 28.56
N ARG A 308 15.94 -23.65 27.59
CA ARG A 308 15.84 -22.54 26.64
C ARG A 308 15.62 -21.17 27.32
N MET A 309 14.85 -21.13 28.40
CA MET A 309 14.64 -19.88 29.14
C MET A 309 15.91 -19.44 29.89
N LYS A 310 16.75 -20.39 30.31
CA LYS A 310 18.07 -20.07 30.89
C LYS A 310 19.01 -19.51 29.82
N GLU A 311 19.08 -20.14 28.65
CA GLU A 311 19.87 -19.65 27.50
C GLU A 311 19.46 -18.24 27.07
N LEU A 312 18.16 -17.94 27.05
CA LEU A 312 17.66 -16.61 26.71
C LEU A 312 17.90 -15.56 27.81
N ALA A 313 18.07 -15.99 29.06
CA ALA A 313 18.35 -15.12 30.18
C ALA A 313 19.85 -14.79 30.30
N GLU A 314 20.73 -15.55 29.63
CA GLU A 314 22.16 -15.23 29.56
C GLU A 314 22.35 -13.91 28.78
N PRO A 315 23.07 -12.92 29.36
CA PRO A 315 23.29 -11.65 28.71
C PRO A 315 24.13 -11.85 27.44
N LYS A 316 23.59 -11.41 26.30
CA LYS A 316 24.31 -11.47 25.04
C LYS A 316 25.36 -10.36 24.99
N GLU A 317 26.64 -10.73 24.98
CA GLU A 317 27.73 -9.77 24.75
C GLU A 317 27.60 -9.20 23.33
N PHE A 318 27.44 -7.88 23.24
CA PHE A 318 27.36 -7.16 21.98
C PHE A 318 28.64 -6.35 21.78
N GLU A 319 29.48 -6.79 20.86
CA GLU A 319 30.63 -6.01 20.43
C GLU A 319 30.15 -4.81 19.61
N ASN A 320 30.34 -3.61 20.16
CA ASN A 320 30.03 -2.34 19.48
C ASN A 320 31.05 -2.05 18.37
N THR A 321 30.93 -2.76 17.25
CA THR A 321 31.74 -2.55 16.03
C THR A 321 31.55 -1.17 15.39
N HIS A 322 30.57 -0.39 15.85
CA HIS A 322 30.26 0.95 15.33
C HIS A 322 31.03 2.07 16.00
N ILE A 323 31.65 1.84 17.17
CA ILE A 323 32.46 2.85 17.85
C ILE A 323 33.91 2.60 17.45
N ARG A 324 34.46 3.50 16.63
CA ARG A 324 35.91 3.48 16.36
C ARG A 324 36.65 3.82 17.65
N GLU A 325 37.71 3.08 17.95
CA GLU A 325 38.57 3.32 19.12
C GLU A 325 39.11 4.75 19.18
N ASN A 326 39.35 5.37 18.01
CA ASN A 326 39.72 6.77 17.91
C ASN A 326 38.72 7.54 17.03
N PRO A 327 37.85 8.38 17.62
CA PRO A 327 36.81 9.11 16.88
C PRO A 327 37.38 10.18 15.93
N PHE A 328 38.65 10.58 16.11
CA PHE A 328 39.32 11.58 15.29
C PHE A 328 40.23 10.97 14.22
N ALA A 329 40.37 9.64 14.18
CA ALA A 329 41.16 8.98 13.15
C ALA A 329 40.47 9.06 11.78
N ILE A 330 41.07 9.84 10.89
CA ILE A 330 40.69 9.93 9.48
C ILE A 330 41.16 8.66 8.78
N SER A 331 40.31 8.07 7.92
CA SER A 331 40.71 6.86 7.20
C SER A 331 41.87 7.16 6.23
N PRO A 332 42.84 6.25 6.06
CA PRO A 332 43.97 6.45 5.15
C PRO A 332 43.51 6.62 3.70
N ALA A 333 42.35 6.05 3.34
CA ALA A 333 41.71 6.26 2.05
C ALA A 333 41.23 7.71 1.86
N ALA A 334 40.72 8.37 2.91
CA ALA A 334 40.31 9.76 2.85
C ALA A 334 41.52 10.70 2.70
N LEU A 335 42.66 10.40 3.35
CA LEU A 335 43.91 11.16 3.16
C LEU A 335 44.47 11.04 1.74
N LYS A 336 44.28 9.88 1.09
CA LYS A 336 44.73 9.63 -0.29
C LYS A 336 43.71 10.06 -1.34
N ALA A 337 42.50 10.45 -0.94
CA ALA A 337 41.44 10.81 -1.87
C ALA A 337 41.75 12.15 -2.54
N LYS A 338 41.87 12.12 -3.87
CA LYS A 338 41.97 13.32 -4.70
C LYS A 338 40.58 13.73 -5.19
N ALA A 339 40.33 15.04 -5.26
CA ALA A 339 39.08 15.56 -5.80
C ALA A 339 38.90 15.12 -7.26
N SER A 340 37.68 14.72 -7.62
CA SER A 340 37.37 14.37 -9.01
C SER A 340 37.46 15.60 -9.91
N PRO A 341 37.81 15.45 -11.20
CA PRO A 341 37.96 16.59 -12.11
C PRO A 341 36.70 17.46 -12.17
N ARG A 342 35.52 16.85 -12.10
CA ARG A 342 34.23 17.55 -12.04
C ARG A 342 34.05 18.40 -10.77
N LEU A 343 34.54 17.95 -9.61
CA LEU A 343 34.47 18.74 -8.38
C LEU A 343 35.44 19.93 -8.44
N ILE A 344 36.59 19.76 -9.08
CA ILE A 344 37.56 20.84 -9.32
C ILE A 344 36.94 21.89 -10.26
N GLU A 345 36.24 21.46 -11.31
CA GLU A 345 35.52 22.36 -12.23
C GLU A 345 34.38 23.12 -11.53
N LEU A 346 33.60 22.45 -10.69
CA LEU A 346 32.50 23.07 -9.95
C LEU A 346 32.98 24.01 -8.84
N ALA A 347 34.18 23.79 -8.32
CA ALA A 347 34.80 24.66 -7.32
C ALA A 347 35.34 25.96 -7.92
N LYS A 348 35.42 26.08 -9.25
CA LYS A 348 35.77 27.36 -9.89
C LYS A 348 34.62 28.37 -9.70
N PRO A 349 34.91 29.61 -9.25
CA PRO A 349 33.88 30.61 -9.08
C PRO A 349 33.25 30.95 -10.43
N LYS A 350 31.93 31.17 -10.44
CA LYS A 350 31.22 31.61 -11.64
C LYS A 350 31.66 33.03 -12.01
N GLY A 351 32.63 33.14 -12.92
CA GLY A 351 33.12 34.42 -13.43
C GLY A 351 34.63 34.49 -13.67
N SER A 352 35.43 33.49 -13.28
CA SER A 352 36.85 33.44 -13.66
C SER A 352 37.01 32.68 -14.97
N THR A 353 36.97 33.40 -16.09
CA THR A 353 37.53 32.96 -17.38
C THR A 353 39.02 33.21 -17.40
#